data_AF-A0A1S4C0N2-F1
#
_entry.id   AF-A0A1S4C0N2-F1
#
_cell.length_a   1.000
_cell.length_b   1.000
_cell.length_c   1.000
_cell.angle_alpha   90.00
_cell.angle_beta   90.00
_cell.angle_gamma   90.00
#
_symmetry.space_group_name_H-M   'P 1'
#
loop_
_entity.id
_entity.type
_entity.pdbx_description
1 polymer ?
#
loop_
_entity_poly.entity_id
_entity_poly.type
_entity_poly.pdbx_seq_one_letter_code
_entity_poly.pdbx_strand_id
1 'polypeptide(L)'
;MVYSIENTSVHNYNLTNDDHLYANFKFGLRAYNPNKRISIYYDNIEVKLFFISQPISSNNVEPFFQPRRNVTRLDLSLPAKDAVLYDEIAHDFKTERSAGAVEVEVKIRAKIRFKVGVWKS
;
A
#
# COMPACT_ATOMS: atom_id res chain seq x y z
N MET A 1 -11.23 -10.45 7.61
CA MET A 1 -11.20 -9.22 6.78
C MET A 1 -10.83 -9.63 5.37
N VAL A 2 -11.27 -8.89 4.36
CA VAL A 2 -10.87 -9.14 2.96
C VAL A 2 -10.29 -7.84 2.42
N TYR A 3 -9.10 -7.91 1.83
CA TYR A 3 -8.40 -6.76 1.25
C TYR A 3 -8.11 -7.04 -0.22
N SER A 4 -8.28 -6.02 -1.06
CA SER A 4 -7.89 -6.07 -2.46
C SER A 4 -7.31 -4.73 -2.90
N ILE A 5 -6.39 -4.78 -3.85
CA ILE A 5 -5.89 -3.61 -4.56
C ILE A 5 -6.73 -3.45 -5.84
N GLU A 6 -7.15 -2.22 -6.10
CA GLU A 6 -7.96 -1.78 -7.22
C GLU A 6 -7.31 -0.51 -7.80
N ASN A 7 -7.66 -0.14 -9.03
CA ASN A 7 -7.30 1.16 -9.64
C ASN A 7 -5.82 1.57 -9.45
N THR A 8 -4.91 0.79 -10.00
CA THR A 8 -3.47 1.04 -9.90
C THR A 8 -2.98 1.94 -11.02
N SER A 9 -2.18 2.96 -10.70
CA SER A 9 -1.49 3.78 -11.69
C SER A 9 -0.12 4.23 -11.22
N VAL A 10 0.76 4.53 -12.17
CA VAL A 10 2.07 5.12 -11.90
C VAL A 10 2.17 6.43 -12.68
N HIS A 11 2.57 7.50 -12.02
CA HIS A 11 2.75 8.81 -12.62
C HIS A 11 4.18 9.31 -12.44
N ASN A 12 4.62 10.17 -13.36
CA ASN A 12 5.91 10.87 -13.29
C ASN A 12 7.10 9.91 -13.07
N TYR A 13 7.05 8.75 -13.72
CA TYR A 13 8.13 7.77 -13.66
C TYR A 13 9.38 8.32 -14.37
N ASN A 14 10.50 8.28 -13.67
CA ASN A 14 11.83 8.55 -14.19
C ASN A 14 12.86 7.74 -13.37
N LEU A 15 13.69 6.97 -14.04
CA LEU A 15 14.84 6.29 -13.45
C LEU A 15 16.10 6.92 -14.05
N THR A 16 16.94 7.54 -13.23
CA THR A 16 18.17 8.20 -13.71
C THR A 16 19.24 7.17 -14.07
N ASN A 17 20.30 7.61 -14.75
CA ASN A 17 21.45 6.75 -15.06
C ASN A 17 22.18 6.28 -13.79
N ASP A 18 22.06 7.04 -12.70
CA ASP A 18 22.65 6.73 -11.39
C ASP A 18 21.68 5.96 -10.48
N ASP A 19 20.62 5.36 -11.05
CA ASP A 19 19.67 4.47 -10.36
C ASP A 19 18.80 5.13 -9.29
N HIS A 20 18.54 6.42 -9.45
CA HIS A 20 17.56 7.14 -8.64
C HIS A 20 16.17 7.08 -9.27
N LEU A 21 15.22 6.49 -8.55
CA LEU A 21 13.82 6.36 -8.96
C LEU A 21 12.97 7.54 -8.46
N TYR A 22 12.31 8.18 -9.41
CA TYR A 22 11.27 9.18 -9.21
C TYR A 22 9.97 8.63 -9.79
N ALA A 23 8.93 8.52 -8.97
CA ALA A 23 7.62 8.08 -9.42
C ALA A 23 6.57 8.38 -8.37
N ASN A 24 5.29 8.40 -8.75
CA ASN A 24 4.18 8.36 -7.82
C ASN A 24 3.31 7.15 -8.10
N PHE A 25 3.38 6.16 -7.22
CA PHE A 25 2.58 4.96 -7.28
C PHE A 25 1.24 5.20 -6.58
N LYS A 26 0.14 4.99 -7.29
CA LYS A 26 -1.21 5.13 -6.77
C LYS A 26 -1.91 3.79 -6.76
N PHE A 27 -2.56 3.49 -5.63
CA PHE A 27 -3.31 2.26 -5.42
C PHE A 27 -4.64 2.58 -4.75
N GLY A 28 -5.73 1.99 -5.22
CA GLY A 28 -6.98 1.92 -4.46
C GLY A 28 -6.98 0.71 -3.55
N LEU A 29 -6.95 0.90 -2.23
CA LEU A 29 -7.12 -0.20 -1.29
C LEU A 29 -8.60 -0.36 -0.94
N ARG A 30 -9.18 -1.50 -1.28
CA ARG A 30 -10.51 -1.90 -0.81
C ARG A 30 -10.37 -2.80 0.41
N ALA A 31 -10.84 -2.32 1.55
CA ALA A 31 -10.92 -3.06 2.80
C ALA A 31 -12.37 -3.42 3.12
N TYR A 32 -12.69 -4.71 3.21
CA TYR A 32 -14.01 -5.21 3.56
C TYR A 32 -14.02 -5.88 4.93
N ASN A 33 -14.92 -5.40 5.79
CA ASN A 33 -15.26 -6.03 7.06
C ASN A 33 -16.51 -6.92 6.92
N PRO A 34 -16.38 -8.24 6.68
CA PRO A 34 -17.54 -9.14 6.61
C PRO A 34 -18.19 -9.38 7.98
N ASN A 35 -17.56 -8.97 9.09
CA ASN A 35 -18.04 -9.31 10.43
C ASN A 35 -19.37 -8.66 10.73
N LYS A 36 -20.29 -9.45 11.29
CA LYS A 36 -21.63 -9.01 11.70
C LYS A 36 -21.67 -8.44 13.12
N ARG A 37 -20.63 -8.71 13.94
CA ARG A 37 -20.61 -8.39 15.38
C ARG A 37 -19.53 -7.38 15.76
N ILE A 38 -18.46 -7.31 14.98
CA ILE A 38 -17.24 -6.58 15.30
C ILE A 38 -17.07 -5.42 14.33
N SER A 39 -16.92 -4.22 14.90
CA SER A 39 -16.40 -3.05 14.17
C SER A 39 -14.92 -2.85 14.53
N ILE A 40 -14.17 -2.16 13.69
CA ILE A 40 -12.71 -2.03 13.84
C ILE A 40 -12.31 -0.56 13.76
N TYR A 41 -11.51 -0.11 14.72
CA TYR A 41 -10.76 1.13 14.62
C TYR A 41 -9.37 0.81 14.09
N TYR A 42 -8.95 1.50 13.05
CA TYR A 42 -7.57 1.51 12.58
C TYR A 42 -6.93 2.79 13.12
N ASP A 43 -6.10 2.66 14.14
CA ASP A 43 -5.53 3.80 14.86
C ASP A 43 -4.27 4.36 14.19
N ASN A 44 -3.52 3.50 13.50
CA ASN A 44 -2.36 3.87 12.71
C ASN A 44 -2.22 2.87 11.56
N ILE A 45 -1.95 3.34 10.36
CA ILE A 45 -1.70 2.51 9.18
C ILE A 45 -0.46 3.05 8.46
N GLU A 46 0.55 2.20 8.34
CA GLU A 46 1.75 2.44 7.55
C GLU A 46 1.69 1.58 6.29
N VAL A 47 1.89 2.20 5.13
CA VAL A 47 1.97 1.51 3.84
C VAL A 47 3.38 1.69 3.31
N LYS A 48 3.97 0.60 2.82
CA LYS A 48 5.29 0.58 2.18
C LYS A 48 5.18 -0.11 0.85
N LEU A 49 5.86 0.47 -0.13
CA LEU A 49 6.08 -0.12 -1.44
C LEU A 49 7.49 -0.69 -1.49
N PHE A 50 7.58 -1.94 -1.90
CA PHE A 50 8.83 -2.65 -2.07
C PHE A 50 9.00 -3.04 -3.53
N PHE A 51 10.24 -3.00 -3.99
CA PHE A 51 10.67 -3.73 -5.16
C PHE A 51 11.64 -4.81 -4.69
N ILE A 52 11.32 -6.07 -4.98
CA ILE A 52 11.98 -7.26 -4.42
C ILE A 52 12.01 -7.21 -2.88
N SER A 53 13.11 -6.79 -2.28
CA SER A 53 13.31 -6.70 -0.84
C SER A 53 13.55 -5.27 -0.35
N GLN A 54 13.67 -4.32 -1.26
CA GLN A 54 14.03 -2.95 -0.94
C GLN A 54 12.80 -2.04 -0.86
N PRO A 55 12.63 -1.26 0.23
CA PRO A 55 11.58 -0.25 0.30
C PRO A 55 11.91 0.92 -0.63
N ILE A 56 10.99 1.25 -1.53
CA ILE A 56 11.16 2.35 -2.51
C ILE A 56 10.25 3.56 -2.19
N SER A 57 9.18 3.35 -1.43
CA SER A 57 8.32 4.44 -0.96
C SER A 57 7.52 4.02 0.27
N SER A 58 7.07 4.99 1.06
CA SER A 58 6.18 4.77 2.19
C SER A 58 5.18 5.92 2.33
N ASN A 59 4.04 5.63 2.94
CA ASN A 59 3.05 6.63 3.31
C ASN A 59 2.28 6.17 4.55
N ASN A 60 1.79 7.13 5.34
CA ASN A 60 0.86 6.87 6.44
C ASN A 60 -0.56 7.21 5.98
N VAL A 61 -1.52 6.38 6.36
CA VAL A 61 -2.93 6.60 6.07
C VAL A 61 -3.63 7.11 7.32
N GLU A 62 -4.55 8.05 7.13
CA GLU A 62 -5.34 8.59 8.23
C GLU A 62 -6.11 7.48 8.96
N PRO A 63 -6.20 7.55 10.30
CA PRO A 63 -7.00 6.63 11.08
C PRO A 63 -8.46 6.60 10.61
N PHE A 64 -9.06 5.41 10.57
CA PHE A 64 -10.46 5.28 10.17
C PHE A 64 -11.19 4.21 10.96
N PHE A 65 -12.52 4.33 11.00
CA PHE A 65 -13.40 3.35 11.61
C PHE A 65 -14.12 2.54 10.53
N GLN A 66 -14.12 1.23 10.72
CA GLN A 66 -14.88 0.29 9.91
C GLN A 66 -16.04 -0.31 10.71
N PRO A 67 -17.28 0.11 10.41
CA PRO A 67 -18.46 -0.58 10.89
C PRO A 67 -18.52 -2.05 10.44
N ARG A 68 -19.43 -2.80 11.05
CA ARG A 68 -19.81 -4.14 10.63
C ARG A 68 -20.31 -4.13 9.18
N ARG A 69 -20.01 -5.18 8.41
CA ARG A 69 -20.44 -5.32 7.00
C ARG A 69 -20.11 -4.12 6.10
N ASN A 70 -19.07 -3.36 6.43
CA ASN A 70 -18.70 -2.16 5.68
C ASN A 70 -17.55 -2.42 4.70
N VAL A 71 -17.59 -1.74 3.56
CA VAL A 71 -16.46 -1.60 2.63
C VAL A 71 -15.91 -0.19 2.75
N THR A 72 -14.62 -0.07 3.03
CA THR A 72 -13.89 1.20 2.95
C THR A 72 -12.96 1.15 1.75
N ARG A 73 -12.91 2.23 0.98
CA ARG A 73 -11.92 2.41 -0.09
C ARG A 73 -11.00 3.55 0.29
N LEU A 74 -9.71 3.33 0.15
CA LEU A 74 -8.66 4.29 0.46
C LEU A 74 -7.81 4.49 -0.79
N ASP A 75 -7.61 5.75 -1.17
CA ASP A 75 -6.68 6.10 -2.23
C ASP A 75 -5.29 6.31 -1.62
N LEU A 76 -4.37 5.43 -1.97
CA LEU A 76 -3.00 5.43 -1.48
C LEU A 76 -2.10 6.08 -2.53
N SER A 77 -1.35 7.10 -2.12
CA SER A 77 -0.28 7.69 -2.94
C SER A 77 1.06 7.40 -2.26
N LEU A 78 1.97 6.79 -2.98
CA LEU A 78 3.31 6.43 -2.53
C LEU A 78 4.34 7.07 -3.49
N PRO A 79 4.77 8.32 -3.22
CA PRO A 79 5.78 8.97 -4.02
C PRO A 79 7.17 8.38 -3.70
N ALA A 80 7.84 7.84 -4.71
CA ALA A 80 9.29 7.65 -4.70
C ALA A 80 9.93 8.99 -5.03
N LYS A 81 10.58 9.61 -4.03
CA LYS A 81 11.31 10.86 -4.19
C LYS A 81 12.78 10.53 -4.01
N ASP A 82 13.48 10.35 -5.12
CA ASP A 82 14.91 10.03 -5.10
C ASP A 82 15.22 8.68 -4.43
N ALA A 83 14.42 7.65 -4.73
CA ALA A 83 14.64 6.32 -4.19
C ALA A 83 15.81 5.65 -4.91
N VAL A 84 16.96 5.57 -4.27
CA VAL A 84 18.16 4.92 -4.80
C VAL A 84 17.94 3.41 -4.84
N LEU A 85 18.03 2.78 -6.01
CA LEU A 85 18.02 1.32 -6.15
C LEU A 85 19.45 0.79 -6.06
N TYR A 86 19.70 -0.20 -5.21
CA TYR A 86 21.07 -0.68 -4.96
C TYR A 86 21.46 -1.86 -5.85
N ASP A 87 22.66 -1.79 -6.42
CA ASP A 87 23.37 -2.90 -7.07
C ASP A 87 22.48 -3.72 -8.03
N GLU A 88 22.29 -5.00 -7.73
CA GLU A 88 21.49 -5.97 -8.49
C GLU A 88 20.01 -5.56 -8.59
N ILE A 89 19.47 -4.89 -7.57
CA ILE A 89 18.08 -4.45 -7.55
C ILE A 89 17.82 -3.41 -8.64
N ALA A 90 18.78 -2.52 -8.92
CA ALA A 90 18.67 -1.58 -10.02
C ALA A 90 18.68 -2.28 -11.39
N HIS A 91 19.52 -3.32 -11.52
CA HIS A 91 19.57 -4.14 -12.73
C HIS A 91 18.24 -4.88 -12.96
N ASP A 92 17.71 -5.55 -11.94
CA ASP A 92 16.44 -6.27 -12.01
C ASP A 92 15.27 -5.34 -12.34
N PHE A 93 15.25 -4.15 -11.72
CA PHE A 93 14.23 -3.14 -12.01
C PHE A 93 14.27 -2.72 -13.48
N LYS A 94 15.46 -2.46 -14.03
CA LYS A 94 15.63 -2.11 -15.45
C LYS A 94 15.19 -3.27 -16.36
N THR A 95 15.52 -4.50 -15.99
CA THR A 95 15.17 -5.71 -16.74
C THR A 95 13.66 -5.89 -16.80
N GLU A 96 12.97 -5.90 -15.65
CA GLU A 96 11.51 -5.97 -15.59
C GLU A 96 10.85 -4.81 -16.36
N ARG A 97 11.36 -3.59 -16.16
CA ARG A 97 10.85 -2.42 -16.87
C ARG A 97 10.94 -2.58 -18.39
N SER A 98 12.05 -3.12 -18.88
CA SER A 98 12.27 -3.39 -20.32
C SER A 98 11.37 -4.49 -20.86
N ALA A 99 10.98 -5.45 -20.02
CA ALA A 99 9.98 -6.47 -20.32
C ALA A 99 8.53 -5.93 -20.35
N GLY A 100 8.34 -4.68 -19.93
CA GLY A 100 7.06 -3.97 -20.04
C GLY A 100 6.22 -3.93 -18.76
N ALA A 101 6.61 -4.65 -17.71
CA ALA A 101 5.92 -4.69 -16.42
C ALA A 101 6.92 -4.79 -15.27
N VAL A 102 6.63 -4.13 -14.15
CA VAL A 102 7.44 -4.22 -12.92
C VAL A 102 6.57 -4.79 -11.81
N GLU A 103 7.03 -5.86 -11.18
CA GLU A 103 6.38 -6.44 -10.02
C GLU A 103 6.79 -5.67 -8.77
N VAL A 104 5.80 -5.25 -7.98
CA VAL A 104 6.03 -4.52 -6.73
C VAL A 104 5.19 -5.12 -5.63
N GLU A 105 5.71 -5.06 -4.41
CA GLU A 105 5.03 -5.57 -3.22
C GLU A 105 4.53 -4.41 -2.35
N VAL A 106 3.23 -4.36 -2.07
CA VAL A 106 2.62 -3.38 -1.15
C VAL A 106 2.43 -4.02 0.22
N LYS A 107 3.19 -3.57 1.21
CA LYS A 107 3.07 -4.00 2.61
C LYS A 107 2.28 -2.98 3.41
N ILE A 108 1.20 -3.44 4.05
CA ILE A 108 0.35 -2.61 4.91
C ILE A 108 0.47 -3.13 6.34
N ARG A 109 0.88 -2.25 7.26
CA ARG A 109 0.94 -2.53 8.69
C ARG A 109 -0.03 -1.62 9.43
N ALA A 110 -0.93 -2.20 10.22
CA ALA A 110 -1.91 -1.42 10.96
C ALA A 110 -1.95 -1.78 12.44
N LYS A 111 -2.13 -0.76 13.29
CA LYS A 111 -2.55 -0.92 14.69
C LYS A 111 -4.07 -0.82 14.75
N ILE A 112 -4.71 -1.88 15.22
CA ILE A 112 -6.18 -1.98 15.23
C ILE A 112 -6.74 -2.20 16.64
N ARG A 113 -7.97 -1.73 16.86
CA ARG A 113 -8.79 -2.04 18.05
C ARG A 113 -10.15 -2.55 17.63
N PHE A 114 -10.58 -3.63 18.26
CA PHE A 114 -11.90 -4.20 18.02
C PHE A 114 -12.95 -3.56 18.92
N LYS A 115 -14.08 -3.18 18.34
CA LYS A 115 -15.30 -2.81 19.06
C LYS A 115 -16.31 -3.93 18.93
N VAL A 116 -16.49 -4.67 20.02
CA VAL A 116 -17.50 -5.72 20.15
C VAL A 116 -18.71 -5.12 20.86
N GLY A 117 -19.90 -5.29 20.28
CA GLY A 117 -21.12 -4.91 20.98
C GLY A 117 -21.43 -5.96 22.04
N VAL A 118 -21.55 -5.56 23.30
CA VAL A 118 -22.05 -6.43 24.37
C VAL A 118 -23.56 -6.53 24.24
N TRP A 119 -24.09 -7.74 24.14
CA TRP A 119 -25.53 -8.00 24.22
C TRP A 119 -26.01 -7.63 25.63
N LYS A 120 -27.01 -6.76 25.76
CA LYS A 120 -27.70 -6.58 27.05
C LYS A 120 -28.68 -7.74 27.22
N SER A 121 -28.41 -8.65 28.16
CA SER A 121 -29.40 -9.61 28.63
C SER A 121 -30.60 -8.88 29.20
#